data_AF-A0A1A8KX36-F1
#
_entry.id   AF-A0A1A8KX36-F1
#
_cell.length_a   1.000
_cell.length_b   1.000
_cell.length_c   1.000
_cell.angle_alpha   90.00
_cell.angle_beta   90.00
_cell.angle_gamma   90.00
#
_symmetry.space_group_name_H-M   'P 1'
#
loop_
_entity.id
_entity.type
_entity.pdbx_description
1 polymer ?
#
loop_
_entity_poly.entity_id
_entity_poly.type
_entity_poly.pdbx_seq_one_letter_code
_entity_poly.pdbx_strand_id
1 'polypeptide(L)'
;RTVRKRHLTPEVAAGFLEVFRKIPPTPVTASCDFTVNDFNSRLKSALDLLAPLKIKSFYSKRASPWRNENLKKIKRNCRVAERRWRKNKTTINHQIYTELLKPYNKAVRN
;
A
#
# COMPACT_ATOMS: atom_id res chain seq x y z
N ARG A 1 4.41 3.55 3.67
CA ARG A 1 5.43 3.55 2.58
C ARG A 1 4.83 4.29 1.41
N THR A 2 5.50 5.33 0.93
CA THR A 2 5.05 6.11 -0.24
C THR A 2 5.95 5.77 -1.40
N VAL A 3 5.38 5.39 -2.54
CA VAL A 3 6.13 5.11 -3.76
C VAL A 3 5.82 6.18 -4.78
N ARG A 4 6.87 6.80 -5.31
CA ARG A 4 6.79 7.75 -6.43
C ARG A 4 7.21 6.99 -7.69
N LYS A 5 6.40 7.05 -8.74
CA LYS A 5 6.72 6.40 -10.02
C LYS A 5 6.30 7.25 -11.20
N ARG A 6 7.05 7.12 -12.31
CA ARG A 6 6.66 7.59 -13.64
C ARG A 6 6.47 6.37 -14.54
N HIS A 7 5.61 6.52 -15.54
CA HIS A 7 5.40 5.50 -16.55
C HIS A 7 6.03 6.00 -17.84
N LEU A 8 7.19 5.46 -18.18
CA LEU A 8 7.92 5.80 -19.40
C LEU A 8 7.59 4.74 -20.45
N THR A 9 6.80 5.10 -21.44
CA THR A 9 6.47 4.22 -22.57
C THR A 9 7.27 4.64 -23.80
N PRO A 10 7.40 3.77 -24.83
CA PRO A 10 8.04 4.14 -26.09
C PRO A 10 7.43 5.39 -26.73
N GLU A 11 6.11 5.58 -26.61
CA GLU A 11 5.40 6.75 -27.11
C GLU A 11 5.79 8.04 -26.37
N VAL A 12 5.95 7.95 -25.04
CA VAL A 12 6.47 9.06 -24.21
C VAL A 12 7.89 9.42 -24.63
N ALA A 13 8.74 8.43 -24.90
CA ALA A 13 10.10 8.66 -25.36
C ALA A 13 10.13 9.33 -26.75
N ALA A 14 9.29 8.86 -27.68
CA ALA A 14 9.19 9.43 -29.02
C ALA A 14 8.69 10.89 -29.01
N GLY A 15 7.72 11.22 -28.14
CA GLY A 15 7.17 12.57 -28.00
C GLY A 15 8.04 13.55 -27.21
N PHE A 16 9.11 13.07 -26.54
CA PHE A 16 9.88 13.87 -25.59
C PHE A 16 10.55 15.09 -26.23
N LEU A 17 11.25 14.90 -27.34
CA LEU A 17 11.97 15.98 -28.02
C LEU A 17 11.01 17.07 -28.51
N GLU A 18 9.84 16.67 -29.02
CA GLU A 18 8.81 17.60 -29.48
C GLU A 18 8.27 18.47 -28.36
N VAL A 19 8.04 17.90 -27.17
CA VAL A 19 7.61 18.66 -25.99
C VAL A 19 8.74 19.53 -25.45
N PHE A 20 9.98 19.03 -25.40
CA PHE A 20 11.12 19.78 -24.90
C PHE A 20 11.43 21.02 -25.75
N ARG A 21 11.30 20.91 -27.08
CA ARG A 21 11.48 22.02 -28.03
C ARG A 21 10.44 23.13 -27.86
N LYS A 22 9.22 22.79 -27.42
CA LYS A 22 8.15 23.76 -27.14
C LYS A 22 8.40 24.57 -25.87
N ILE A 23 9.33 24.15 -25.01
CA ILE A 23 9.68 24.87 -23.78
C ILE A 23 10.86 25.81 -24.10
N PRO A 24 10.62 27.11 -24.25
CA PRO A 24 11.66 28.05 -24.66
C PRO A 24 12.78 28.09 -23.61
N PRO A 25 14.07 28.15 -24.03
CA PRO A 25 15.17 28.44 -23.12
C PRO A 25 15.05 29.87 -22.59
N THR A 26 15.49 30.09 -21.36
CA THR A 26 15.74 31.46 -20.91
C THR A 26 16.99 32.03 -21.60
N PRO A 27 17.00 33.33 -21.95
CA PRO A 27 18.11 33.93 -22.68
C PRO A 27 19.43 33.94 -21.89
N VAL A 28 20.53 33.78 -22.62
CA VAL A 28 21.86 33.29 -22.19
C VAL A 28 22.72 34.33 -21.44
N THR A 29 22.13 35.38 -20.87
CA THR A 29 22.90 36.42 -20.15
C THR A 29 23.15 36.10 -18.67
N ALA A 30 23.05 34.83 -18.28
CA ALA A 30 23.06 34.39 -16.90
C ALA A 30 24.30 33.54 -16.54
N SER A 31 24.58 33.42 -15.25
CA SER A 31 25.66 32.58 -14.71
C SER A 31 25.55 31.11 -15.18
N CYS A 32 26.68 30.40 -15.26
CA CYS A 32 26.74 28.98 -15.63
C CYS A 32 25.73 28.14 -14.80
N ASP A 33 25.70 28.34 -13.48
CA ASP A 33 24.78 27.63 -12.59
C ASP A 33 23.30 27.87 -12.94
N PHE A 34 22.99 29.08 -13.39
CA PHE A 34 21.64 29.42 -13.82
C PHE A 34 21.28 28.66 -15.10
N THR A 35 22.19 28.60 -16.09
CA THR A 35 21.95 27.87 -17.34
C THR A 35 21.73 26.37 -17.11
N VAL A 36 22.49 25.78 -16.18
CA VAL A 36 22.34 24.37 -15.80
C VAL A 36 21.00 24.13 -15.11
N ASN A 37 20.60 25.02 -14.20
CA ASN A 37 19.32 24.92 -13.50
C ASN A 37 18.12 25.12 -14.42
N ASP A 38 18.20 26.06 -15.38
CA ASP A 38 17.18 26.26 -16.41
C ASP A 38 17.02 24.99 -17.26
N PHE A 39 18.13 24.45 -17.75
CA PHE A 39 18.13 23.21 -18.53
C PHE A 39 17.47 22.05 -17.77
N ASN A 40 17.88 21.82 -16.52
CA ASN A 40 17.31 20.76 -15.67
C ASN A 40 15.81 21.00 -15.40
N SER A 41 15.40 22.25 -15.20
CA SER A 41 14.00 22.61 -14.96
C SER A 41 13.14 22.37 -16.21
N ARG A 42 13.67 22.65 -17.40
CA ARG A 42 13.00 22.39 -18.68
C ARG A 42 12.86 20.89 -18.96
N LEU A 43 13.92 20.11 -18.72
CA LEU A 43 13.85 18.65 -18.81
C LEU A 43 12.78 18.09 -17.87
N LYS A 44 12.77 18.56 -16.62
CA LYS A 44 11.78 18.14 -15.63
C LYS A 44 10.36 18.50 -16.07
N SER A 45 10.14 19.71 -16.57
CA SER A 45 8.84 20.19 -17.05
C SER A 45 8.34 19.38 -18.25
N ALA A 46 9.21 19.09 -19.22
CA ALA A 46 8.88 18.24 -20.36
C ALA A 46 8.48 16.82 -19.90
N LEU A 47 9.22 16.25 -18.95
CA LEU A 47 8.89 14.94 -18.38
C LEU A 47 7.58 14.96 -17.58
N ASP A 48 7.29 16.03 -16.83
CA ASP A 48 6.06 16.15 -16.06
C ASP A 48 4.81 16.33 -16.95
N LEU A 49 4.97 16.97 -18.12
CA LEU A 49 3.90 17.10 -19.12
C LEU A 49 3.56 15.74 -19.79
N LEU A 50 4.56 14.96 -20.17
CA LEU A 50 4.36 13.68 -20.86
C LEU A 50 4.10 12.51 -19.92
N ALA A 51 4.80 12.45 -18.79
CA ALA A 51 4.77 11.36 -17.84
C ALA A 51 4.72 11.89 -16.40
N PRO A 52 3.58 12.44 -15.98
CA PRO A 52 3.43 13.07 -14.66
C PRO A 52 3.80 12.11 -13.53
N LEU A 53 4.40 12.66 -12.48
CA LEU A 53 4.81 11.89 -11.31
C LEU A 53 3.59 11.41 -10.52
N LYS A 54 3.36 10.10 -10.51
CA LYS A 54 2.27 9.49 -9.72
C LYS A 54 2.78 9.11 -8.34
N ILE A 55 2.10 9.63 -7.30
CA ILE A 55 2.36 9.30 -5.90
C ILE A 55 1.35 8.24 -5.46
N LYS A 56 1.82 7.07 -5.06
CA LYS A 56 0.99 6.03 -4.46
C LYS A 56 1.32 5.91 -2.98
N SER A 57 0.39 6.37 -2.14
CA SER A 57 0.44 6.11 -0.70
C SER A 57 -0.12 4.72 -0.44
N PHE A 58 0.67 3.85 0.19
CA PHE A 58 0.17 2.59 0.71
C PHE A 58 -0.20 2.80 2.17
N TYR A 59 -1.50 2.72 2.46
CA TYR A 59 -1.95 2.47 3.82
C TYR A 59 -1.49 1.06 4.21
N SER A 60 -1.00 0.89 5.44
CA SER A 60 -0.91 -0.45 6.00
C SER A 60 -2.33 -1.04 5.93
N LYS A 61 -2.48 -2.31 5.54
CA LYS A 61 -3.80 -2.96 5.43
C LYS A 61 -4.56 -2.66 6.71
N ARG A 62 -5.59 -1.81 6.65
CA ARG A 62 -6.49 -1.63 7.80
C ARG A 62 -6.98 -3.03 8.14
N ALA A 63 -6.66 -3.51 9.33
CA ALA A 63 -7.23 -4.76 9.79
C ALA A 63 -8.75 -4.60 9.65
N SER A 64 -9.39 -5.54 8.95
CA SER A 64 -10.83 -5.51 8.80
C SER A 64 -11.47 -5.25 10.17
N PRO A 65 -12.49 -4.39 10.30
CA PRO A 65 -13.03 -4.00 11.60
C PRO A 65 -13.43 -5.19 12.49
N TRP A 66 -13.92 -6.26 11.86
CA TRP A 66 -14.26 -7.53 12.51
C TRP A 66 -13.06 -8.38 12.92
N ARG A 67 -11.86 -8.14 12.38
CA ARG A 67 -10.63 -8.91 12.63
C ARG A 67 -9.78 -8.28 13.74
N ASN A 68 -10.44 -7.92 14.84
CA ASN A 68 -9.78 -7.34 16.02
C ASN A 68 -8.89 -8.38 16.74
N GLU A 69 -7.89 -7.92 17.50
CA GLU A 69 -6.95 -8.80 18.22
C GLU A 69 -7.64 -9.65 19.30
N ASN A 70 -8.68 -9.10 19.93
CA ASN A 70 -9.45 -9.82 20.95
C ASN A 70 -10.15 -11.06 20.36
N LEU A 71 -10.80 -10.92 19.21
CA LEU A 71 -11.47 -11.98 18.49
C LEU A 71 -10.47 -13.03 17.99
N LYS A 72 -9.27 -12.61 17.56
CA LYS A 72 -8.18 -13.54 17.25
C LYS A 72 -7.77 -14.37 18.47
N LYS A 73 -7.68 -13.74 19.65
CA LYS A 73 -7.35 -14.42 20.92
C LYS A 73 -8.43 -15.44 21.30
N ILE A 74 -9.70 -15.05 21.27
CA ILE A 74 -10.83 -15.94 21.56
C ILE A 74 -10.85 -17.12 20.56
N LYS A 75 -10.71 -16.85 19.26
CA LYS A 75 -10.65 -17.88 18.22
C LYS A 75 -9.49 -18.86 18.43
N ARG A 76 -8.31 -18.36 18.83
CA ARG A 76 -7.14 -19.19 19.14
C ARG A 76 -7.45 -20.15 20.28
N ASN A 77 -8.06 -19.66 21.35
CA ASN A 77 -8.43 -20.49 22.50
C ASN A 77 -9.46 -21.57 22.11
N CYS A 78 -10.47 -21.21 21.32
CA CYS A 78 -11.43 -22.18 20.77
C CYS A 78 -10.73 -23.29 19.99
N ARG A 79 -9.80 -22.95 19.08
CA ARG A 79 -9.03 -23.94 18.30
C ARG A 79 -8.11 -24.82 19.14
N VAL A 80 -7.55 -24.29 20.23
CA VAL A 80 -6.73 -25.10 21.16
C VAL A 80 -7.60 -26.12 21.88
N ALA A 81 -8.74 -25.71 22.43
CA ALA A 81 -9.67 -26.61 23.10
C ALA A 81 -10.27 -27.64 22.13
N GLU A 82 -10.65 -27.21 20.93
CA GLU A 82 -11.14 -28.09 19.87
C GLU A 82 -10.13 -29.19 19.54
N ARG A 83 -8.85 -28.83 19.34
CA ARG A 83 -7.79 -29.81 19.05
C ARG A 83 -7.60 -30.79 20.20
N ARG A 84 -7.64 -30.31 21.45
CA ARG A 84 -7.56 -31.18 22.64
C ARG A 84 -8.73 -32.16 22.70
N TRP A 85 -9.94 -31.69 22.42
CA TRP A 85 -11.12 -32.55 22.34
C TRP A 85 -11.02 -33.57 21.20
N ARG A 86 -10.66 -33.16 19.98
CA ARG A 86 -10.51 -34.10 18.85
C ARG A 86 -9.46 -35.19 19.11
N LYS A 87 -8.39 -34.86 19.85
CA LYS A 87 -7.33 -35.80 20.22
C LYS A 87 -7.78 -36.77 21.31
N ASN A 88 -8.33 -36.25 22.41
CA ASN A 88 -8.57 -37.03 23.62
C ASN A 88 -10.01 -37.58 23.72
N LYS A 89 -10.94 -37.02 22.95
CA LYS A 89 -12.38 -37.36 22.90
C LYS A 89 -13.09 -37.45 24.26
N THR A 90 -12.61 -36.73 25.29
CA THR A 90 -13.24 -36.74 26.61
C THR A 90 -14.35 -35.70 26.74
N THR A 91 -15.35 -36.02 27.57
CA THR A 91 -16.51 -35.14 27.86
C THR A 91 -16.08 -33.80 28.45
N ILE A 92 -15.08 -33.78 29.34
CA ILE A 92 -14.56 -32.56 29.94
C ILE A 92 -13.95 -31.64 28.86
N ASN A 93 -13.15 -32.19 27.94
CA ASN A 93 -12.57 -31.39 26.85
C ASN A 93 -13.66 -30.86 25.90
N HIS A 94 -14.73 -31.62 25.68
CA HIS A 94 -15.88 -31.18 24.89
C HIS A 94 -16.63 -30.01 25.56
N GLN A 95 -16.87 -30.12 26.87
CA GLN A 95 -17.49 -29.04 27.66
C GLN A 95 -16.65 -27.76 27.61
N ILE A 96 -15.33 -27.86 27.82
CA ILE A 96 -14.40 -26.72 27.73
C ILE A 96 -14.45 -26.07 26.34
N TYR A 97 -14.43 -26.88 25.26
CA TYR A 97 -14.54 -26.35 23.91
C TYR A 97 -15.88 -25.61 23.69
N THR A 98 -16.99 -26.19 24.13
CA THR A 98 -18.32 -25.63 23.99
C THR A 98 -18.45 -24.31 24.77
N GLU A 99 -17.93 -24.25 25.99
CA GLU A 99 -17.91 -23.01 26.79
C GLU A 99 -17.10 -21.90 26.12
N LEU A 100 -15.94 -22.22 25.53
CA LEU A 100 -15.12 -21.25 24.80
C LEU A 100 -15.76 -20.79 23.49
N LEU A 101 -16.61 -21.61 22.87
CA LEU A 101 -17.28 -21.29 21.62
C LEU A 101 -18.41 -20.25 21.80
N LYS A 102 -19.10 -20.25 22.95
CA LYS A 102 -20.16 -19.27 23.27
C LYS A 102 -19.71 -17.80 23.14
N PRO A 103 -18.63 -17.33 23.82
CA PRO A 103 -18.17 -15.95 23.69
C PRO A 103 -17.63 -15.64 22.30
N TYR A 104 -17.04 -16.61 21.60
CA TYR A 104 -16.63 -16.43 20.20
C TYR A 104 -17.82 -16.13 19.30
N ASN A 105 -18.87 -16.94 19.36
CA ASN A 105 -20.07 -16.75 18.55
C ASN A 105 -20.77 -15.42 18.85
N LYS A 106 -20.81 -15.01 20.12
CA LYS A 106 -21.31 -13.69 20.52
C LYS A 106 -20.47 -12.55 19.93
N ALA A 107 -19.13 -12.68 19.97
CA ALA A 107 -18.21 -11.66 19.45
C ALA A 107 -18.13 -11.58 17.92
N VAL A 108 -18.60 -12.60 17.19
CA VAL A 108 -18.68 -12.60 15.72
C VAL A 108 -20.02 -12.06 15.22
N ARG A 109 -21.09 -12.20 15.99
CA ARG A 109 -22.45 -11.76 15.63
C ARG A 109 -22.69 -10.27 15.89
N ASN A 110 -21.90 -9.67 16.78
CA ASN A 110 -21.85 -8.22 17.02
C ASN A 110 -20.86 -7.56 16.07
#